data_AF-A0AAD1T8M8-F1
#
_entry.id   AF-A0AAD1T8M8-F1
#
_cell.length_a   1.000
_cell.length_b   1.000
_cell.length_c   1.000
_cell.angle_alpha   90.00
_cell.angle_beta   90.00
_cell.angle_gamma   90.00
#
_symmetry.space_group_name_H-M   'P 1'
#
loop_
_entity.id
_entity.type
_entity.pdbx_description
1 polymer ?
#
loop_
_entity_poly.entity_id
_entity_poly.type
_entity_poly.pdbx_seq_one_letter_code
_entity_poly.pdbx_strand_id
1 'polypeptide(L)'
;MTSDCPAITAGGERVVRSCQLPSLFICEGKEGLLSRCPVDPKWQHWRGSCYFQDPSLSVSWQEARLICNSYKGTQLLYLTSTKEKNAVCSLFKGSSWTGLNDQNVESVFVWTTGESISPEVAQ
;
A
#
# COMPACT_ATOMS: atom_id res chain seq x y z
N MET A 1 -18.78 -8.50 -12.44
CA MET A 1 -17.37 -8.10 -12.33
C MET A 1 -17.20 -7.50 -10.95
N THR A 2 -16.77 -8.30 -9.98
CA THR A 2 -16.44 -7.81 -8.64
C THR A 2 -14.94 -7.55 -8.64
N SER A 3 -14.52 -6.29 -8.75
CA SER A 3 -13.10 -5.96 -8.66
C SER A 3 -12.62 -6.15 -7.23
N ASP A 4 -11.54 -6.87 -7.08
CA ASP A 4 -10.88 -7.19 -5.83
C ASP A 4 -9.56 -6.44 -5.70
N CYS A 5 -9.36 -5.90 -4.50
CA CYS A 5 -8.19 -5.13 -4.15
C CYS A 5 -7.54 -5.82 -2.96
N PRO A 6 -6.34 -6.39 -3.10
CA PRO A 6 -5.72 -7.06 -1.97
C PRO A 6 -5.16 -6.09 -0.92
N ALA A 7 -5.54 -6.34 0.33
CA ALA A 7 -4.92 -5.73 1.50
C ALA A 7 -3.79 -6.62 2.03
N ILE A 8 -2.89 -6.01 2.80
CA ILE A 8 -1.87 -6.73 3.57
C ILE A 8 -2.12 -6.57 5.06
N THR A 9 -1.96 -7.65 5.83
CA THR A 9 -2.04 -7.61 7.29
C THR A 9 -0.69 -7.29 7.92
N ALA A 10 -0.69 -6.96 9.22
CA ALA A 10 0.53 -6.86 10.01
C ALA A 10 1.36 -8.18 10.03
N GLY A 11 0.74 -9.32 9.77
CA GLY A 11 1.42 -10.61 9.63
C GLY A 11 2.03 -10.86 8.24
N GLY A 12 1.88 -9.92 7.30
CA GLY A 12 2.31 -10.08 5.91
C GLY A 12 1.36 -10.92 5.06
N GLU A 13 0.24 -11.36 5.61
CA GLU A 13 -0.76 -12.13 4.88
C GLU A 13 -1.55 -11.21 3.94
N ARG A 14 -1.88 -11.73 2.76
CA ARG A 14 -2.73 -11.02 1.80
C ARG A 14 -4.19 -11.40 2.04
N VAL A 15 -5.05 -10.40 2.14
CA VAL A 15 -6.49 -10.58 2.25
C VAL A 15 -7.15 -9.92 1.04
N VAL A 16 -7.74 -10.76 0.17
CA VAL A 16 -8.49 -10.30 -1.00
C VAL A 16 -9.87 -9.83 -0.55
N ARG A 17 -10.27 -8.65 -1.01
CA ARG A 17 -11.52 -8.00 -0.61
C ARG A 17 -12.04 -7.15 -1.76
N SER A 18 -13.36 -6.94 -1.78
CA SER A 18 -13.98 -5.99 -2.72
C SER A 18 -13.39 -4.60 -2.53
N CYS A 19 -12.97 -3.98 -3.64
CA CYS A 19 -12.36 -2.64 -3.66
C CYS A 19 -13.25 -1.53 -3.07
N GLN A 20 -14.56 -1.78 -2.94
CA GLN A 20 -15.53 -0.82 -2.43
C GLN A 20 -15.66 -0.85 -0.90
N LEU A 21 -15.14 -1.90 -0.24
CA LEU A 21 -15.20 -1.97 1.22
C LEU A 21 -14.22 -0.98 1.85
N PRO A 22 -14.55 -0.40 3.01
CA PRO A 22 -13.63 0.44 3.74
C PRO A 22 -12.50 -0.41 4.35
N SER A 23 -11.26 0.04 4.17
CA SER A 23 -10.09 -0.50 4.87
C SER A 23 -9.09 0.61 5.14
N LEU A 24 -8.20 0.39 6.11
CA LEU A 24 -6.97 1.18 6.24
C LEU A 24 -6.17 1.09 4.92
N PHE A 25 -5.16 1.93 4.76
CA PHE A 25 -4.31 1.93 3.58
C PHE A 25 -2.92 2.44 3.91
N ILE A 26 -1.93 1.99 3.14
CA ILE A 26 -0.55 2.43 3.30
C ILE A 26 -0.16 3.22 2.04
N CYS A 27 0.26 4.47 2.24
CA CYS A 27 0.94 5.22 1.20
C CYS A 27 2.45 5.01 1.30
N GLU A 28 3.14 5.10 0.17
CA GLU A 28 4.59 5.04 0.06
C GLU A 28 5.10 6.22 -0.78
N GLY A 29 6.22 6.81 -0.38
CA GLY A 29 7.02 7.72 -1.20
C GLY A 29 8.51 7.49 -1.00
N LYS A 30 9.32 7.80 -2.01
CA LYS A 30 10.79 7.73 -1.89
C LYS A 30 11.35 9.01 -1.29
N GLU A 31 12.32 8.87 -0.40
CA GLU A 31 13.12 10.01 0.04
C GLU A 31 13.92 10.55 -1.14
N GLY A 32 14.06 11.87 -1.19
CA GLY A 32 14.89 12.56 -2.17
C GLY A 32 16.12 13.14 -1.50
N LEU A 33 17.08 13.58 -2.32
CA LEU A 33 18.33 14.21 -1.83
C LEU A 33 18.09 15.41 -0.90
N LEU A 34 16.96 16.11 -1.07
CA LEU A 34 16.57 17.29 -0.29
C LEU A 34 15.25 17.10 0.48
N SER A 35 14.66 15.91 0.44
CA SER A 35 13.33 15.64 0.99
C SER A 35 13.35 14.36 1.82
N ARG A 36 13.20 14.54 3.14
CA ARG A 36 13.08 13.46 4.15
C ARG A 36 11.63 13.12 4.39
N CYS A 37 11.37 12.02 5.10
CA CYS A 37 10.02 11.72 5.57
C CYS A 37 9.42 12.87 6.39
N PRO A 38 8.10 13.14 6.26
CA PRO A 38 7.42 14.12 7.08
C PRO A 38 7.60 13.86 8.58
N VAL A 39 7.75 14.93 9.36
CA VAL A 39 7.84 14.87 10.83
C VAL A 39 6.43 14.78 11.41
N ASP A 40 5.79 13.63 11.22
CA ASP A 40 4.46 13.31 11.72
C ASP A 40 4.43 11.83 12.13
N PRO A 41 3.84 11.48 13.29
CA PRO A 41 3.88 10.11 13.82
C PRO A 41 3.18 9.06 12.93
N LYS A 42 2.32 9.49 12.01
CA LYS A 42 1.67 8.61 11.02
C LYS A 42 2.61 8.23 9.88
N TRP A 43 3.76 8.91 9.75
CA TRP A 43 4.81 8.59 8.79
C TRP A 43 5.93 7.77 9.44
N GLN A 44 6.33 6.71 8.77
CA GLN A 44 7.38 5.79 9.19
C GLN A 44 8.45 5.69 8.11
N HIS A 45 9.72 5.65 8.50
CA HIS A 45 10.84 5.55 7.57
C HIS A 45 11.40 4.13 7.53
N TRP A 46 11.66 3.61 6.33
CA TRP A 46 12.48 2.43 6.14
C TRP A 46 13.29 2.52 4.84
N ARG A 47 14.62 2.43 4.96
CA ARG A 47 15.60 2.37 3.86
C ARG A 47 15.35 3.37 2.72
N GLY A 48 15.25 4.66 3.04
CA GLY A 48 15.08 5.72 2.04
C GLY A 48 13.67 5.78 1.44
N SER A 49 12.69 5.16 2.10
CA SER A 49 11.27 5.25 1.75
C SER A 49 10.47 5.64 2.98
N CYS A 50 9.38 6.36 2.73
CA CYS A 50 8.46 6.88 3.74
C CYS A 50 7.09 6.23 3.54
N TYR A 51 6.54 5.72 4.63
CA TYR A 51 5.26 5.01 4.63
C TYR A 51 4.28 5.72 5.54
N PHE A 52 3.04 5.91 5.08
CA PHE A 52 2.00 6.58 5.85
C PHE A 52 0.81 5.68 6.07
N GLN A 53 0.27 5.67 7.29
CA GLN A 53 -1.04 5.12 7.59
C GLN A 53 -1.72 5.97 8.67
N ASP A 54 -2.99 6.33 8.43
CA ASP A 54 -3.84 6.89 9.47
C ASP A 54 -4.72 5.78 10.07
N PRO A 55 -4.51 5.39 11.35
CA PRO A 55 -5.29 4.33 11.98
C PRO A 55 -6.77 4.69 12.21
N SER A 56 -7.14 5.96 12.03
CA SER A 56 -8.51 6.45 12.17
C SER A 56 -9.27 6.56 10.85
N LEU A 57 -8.61 6.30 9.71
CA LEU A 57 -9.17 6.51 8.38
C LEU A 57 -9.24 5.20 7.60
N SER A 58 -10.46 4.70 7.41
CA SER A 58 -10.75 3.56 6.53
C SER A 58 -11.64 4.02 5.37
N VAL A 59 -11.22 3.72 4.15
CA VAL A 59 -11.86 4.19 2.92
C VAL A 59 -11.83 3.11 1.84
N SER A 60 -12.57 3.30 0.75
CA SER A 60 -12.46 2.43 -0.42
C SER A 60 -11.06 2.47 -1.02
N TRP A 61 -10.71 1.46 -1.82
CA TRP A 61 -9.40 1.40 -2.46
C TRP A 61 -9.15 2.61 -3.39
N GLN A 62 -10.20 3.02 -4.12
CA GLN A 62 -10.12 4.17 -5.03
C GLN A 62 -9.87 5.48 -4.26
N GLU A 63 -10.54 5.69 -3.14
CA GLU A 63 -10.30 6.85 -2.28
C GLU A 63 -8.89 6.82 -1.67
N ALA A 64 -8.44 5.65 -1.20
CA ALA A 64 -7.09 5.47 -0.68
C ALA A 64 -6.03 5.86 -1.73
N ARG A 65 -6.22 5.45 -2.99
CA ARG A 65 -5.35 5.84 -4.11
C ARG A 65 -5.30 7.35 -4.32
N LEU A 66 -6.46 8.02 -4.28
CA LEU A 66 -6.54 9.47 -4.42
C LEU A 66 -5.85 10.20 -3.26
N ILE A 67 -6.05 9.72 -2.02
CA ILE A 67 -5.39 10.28 -0.84
C ILE A 67 -3.88 10.13 -0.94
N CYS A 68 -3.37 8.94 -1.27
CA CYS A 68 -1.93 8.75 -1.41
C CYS A 68 -1.34 9.62 -2.52
N ASN A 69 -2.02 9.79 -3.66
CA ASN A 69 -1.54 10.66 -4.74
C ASN A 69 -1.65 12.16 -4.40
N SER A 70 -2.42 12.54 -3.37
CA SER A 70 -2.53 13.93 -2.93
C SER A 70 -1.27 14.41 -2.18
N TYR A 71 -0.53 13.49 -1.55
CA TYR A 71 0.79 13.82 -1.03
C TYR A 71 1.80 13.79 -2.19
N LYS A 72 2.74 14.74 -2.16
CA LYS A 72 3.69 14.91 -3.27
C LYS A 72 4.63 13.70 -3.37
N GLY A 73 4.66 13.04 -4.53
CA GLY A 73 5.62 11.98 -4.83
C GLY A 73 5.32 10.65 -4.13
N THR A 74 4.07 10.44 -3.74
CA THR A 74 3.62 9.23 -3.06
C THR A 74 2.51 8.53 -3.85
N GLN A 75 2.33 7.26 -3.56
CA GLN A 75 1.33 6.38 -4.15
C GLN A 75 0.86 5.36 -3.10
N LEU A 76 -0.12 4.52 -3.43
CA LEU A 76 -0.39 3.34 -2.62
C LEU A 76 0.84 2.42 -2.60
N LEU A 77 1.06 1.75 -1.47
CA LEU A 77 2.22 0.88 -1.24
C LEU A 77 2.50 -0.05 -2.43
N TYR A 78 3.73 -0.01 -2.94
CA TYR A 78 4.22 -0.86 -4.02
C TYR A 78 5.37 -1.72 -3.50
N LEU A 79 5.08 -2.99 -3.18
CA LEU A 79 6.07 -3.88 -2.58
C LEU A 79 6.99 -4.49 -3.64
N THR A 80 8.29 -4.30 -3.44
CA THR A 80 9.33 -4.77 -4.37
C THR A 80 10.15 -5.95 -3.82
N SER A 81 10.07 -6.23 -2.52
CA SER A 81 10.81 -7.33 -1.89
C SER A 81 10.14 -7.86 -0.61
N THR A 82 10.45 -9.09 -0.23
CA THR A 82 10.00 -9.68 1.04
C THR A 82 10.53 -8.91 2.26
N LYS A 83 11.73 -8.33 2.18
CA LYS A 83 12.31 -7.52 3.26
C LYS A 83 11.51 -6.26 3.51
N GLU A 84 11.12 -5.58 2.43
CA GLU A 84 10.24 -4.41 2.50
C GLU A 84 8.87 -4.80 3.04
N LYS A 85 8.26 -5.85 2.50
CA LYS A 85 6.98 -6.40 2.98
C LYS A 85 6.99 -6.61 4.49
N ASN A 86 7.97 -7.36 5.00
CA ASN A 86 8.09 -7.66 6.42
C ASN A 86 8.29 -6.40 7.27
N ALA A 87 9.13 -5.47 6.80
CA ALA A 87 9.36 -4.22 7.50
C ALA A 87 8.07 -3.39 7.59
N VAL A 88 7.42 -3.12 6.45
CA VAL A 88 6.19 -2.32 6.38
C VAL A 88 5.06 -2.94 7.21
N CYS A 89 4.87 -4.25 7.14
CA CYS A 89 3.88 -4.97 7.95
C CYS A 89 4.16 -4.85 9.45
N SER A 90 5.42 -4.76 9.87
CA SER A 90 5.78 -4.57 11.29
C SER A 90 5.57 -3.14 11.80
N LEU A 91 5.53 -2.15 10.90
CA LEU A 91 5.36 -0.73 11.25
C LEU A 91 3.91 -0.37 11.59
N PHE A 92 2.95 -1.12 11.03
CA PHE A 92 1.53 -0.79 11.09
C PHE A 92 0.69 -1.95 11.61
N LYS A 93 -0.47 -1.62 12.17
CA LYS A 93 -1.46 -2.61 12.64
C LYS A 93 -2.64 -2.65 11.69
N GLY A 94 -3.35 -3.78 11.70
CA GLY A 94 -4.56 -3.99 10.92
C GLY A 94 -4.29 -4.56 9.54
N SER A 95 -5.32 -4.48 8.68
CA SER A 95 -5.26 -4.87 7.29
C SER A 95 -5.44 -3.63 6.43
N SER A 96 -4.49 -3.39 5.53
CA SER A 96 -4.40 -2.14 4.81
C SER A 96 -4.27 -2.35 3.31
N TRP A 97 -5.00 -1.55 2.54
CA TRP A 97 -4.87 -1.50 1.09
C TRP A 97 -3.44 -1.20 0.67
N THR A 98 -3.08 -1.84 -0.44
CA THR A 98 -1.83 -1.64 -1.18
C THR A 98 -2.16 -1.18 -2.60
N GLY A 99 -1.15 -0.92 -3.43
CA GLY A 99 -1.38 -0.59 -4.84
C GLY A 99 -1.85 -1.78 -5.69
N LEU A 100 -1.88 -3.00 -5.13
CA LEU A 100 -2.30 -4.19 -5.87
C LEU A 100 -3.81 -4.20 -6.07
N ASN A 101 -4.26 -4.53 -7.28
CA ASN A 101 -5.67 -4.58 -7.65
C ASN A 101 -5.88 -5.42 -8.93
N ASP A 102 -7.11 -5.85 -9.21
CA ASP A 102 -7.49 -6.50 -10.47
C ASP A 102 -8.57 -5.73 -11.25
N GLN A 103 -8.69 -4.42 -11.02
CA GLN A 103 -9.80 -3.61 -11.54
C GLN A 103 -9.92 -3.61 -13.07
N ASN A 104 -8.80 -3.80 -13.77
CA ASN A 104 -8.76 -3.80 -15.24
C ASN A 104 -9.11 -5.17 -15.83
N VAL A 105 -8.66 -6.25 -15.18
CA VAL A 105 -8.84 -7.63 -15.64
C VAL A 105 -9.03 -8.51 -14.41
N GLU A 106 -10.25 -9.02 -14.23
CA GLU A 106 -10.62 -9.87 -13.10
C GLU A 106 -9.65 -11.05 -12.96
N SER A 107 -9.24 -11.34 -11.71
CA SER A 107 -8.24 -12.37 -11.38
C SER A 107 -6.80 -12.11 -11.87
N VAL A 108 -6.51 -10.95 -12.47
CA VAL A 108 -5.14 -10.54 -12.87
C VAL A 108 -4.69 -9.35 -12.03
N PHE A 109 -3.99 -9.66 -10.93
CA PHE A 109 -3.51 -8.65 -10.00
C PHE A 109 -2.28 -7.89 -10.53
N VAL A 110 -2.42 -6.56 -10.62
CA VAL A 110 -1.40 -5.62 -11.05
C VAL A 110 -1.25 -4.49 -10.03
N TRP A 111 -0.03 -3.96 -9.91
CA TRP A 111 0.23 -2.78 -9.11
C TRP A 111 -0.28 -1.52 -9.82
N THR A 112 -0.52 -0.43 -9.08
CA THR A 112 -0.89 0.88 -9.65
C THR A 112 0.15 1.45 -10.62
N THR A 113 1.38 0.95 -10.55
CA THR A 113 2.50 1.29 -11.44
C THR A 113 2.46 0.52 -12.77
N GLY A 114 1.64 -0.53 -12.86
CA GLY A 114 1.42 -1.35 -14.07
C GLY A 114 2.15 -2.70 -14.06
N GLU A 115 3.09 -2.90 -13.13
CA GLU A 115 3.82 -4.16 -12.99
C GLU A 115 2.94 -5.26 -12.41
N SER A 116 3.17 -6.49 -12.87
CA SER A 116 2.64 -7.68 -12.24
C SER A 116 3.34 -7.97 -10.91
N ILE A 117 2.67 -8.73 -10.06
CA ILE A 117 3.27 -9.15 -8.80
C ILE A 117 4.45 -10.13 -9.02
N SER A 118 5.56 -9.90 -8.30
CA SER A 118 6.71 -10.81 -8.31
C SER A 118 6.46 -12.04 -7.40
N PRO A 119 7.05 -13.21 -7.72
CA PRO A 119 6.91 -14.41 -6.89
C PRO A 119 7.37 -14.25 -5.44
N GLU A 120 8.34 -13.37 -5.19
CA GLU A 120 8.91 -13.11 -3.86
C GLU A 120 7.94 -12.38 -2.93
N VAL A 121 7.06 -11.55 -3.49
CA VAL A 121 6.04 -10.78 -2.76
C VAL A 121 4.71 -11.51 -2.73
N ALA A 122 4.51 -12.45 -3.65
CA ALA A 122 3.33 -13.31 -3.72
C ALA A 122 3.24 -14.34 -2.57
N GLN A 123 4.39 -14.76 -2.02
CA GLN A 123 4.52 -15.61 -0.84
C GLN A 123 4.27 -14.81 0.45
#